data_AF-A0A5C1B4R1-F1
#
_entry.id   AF-A0A5C1B4R1-F1
#
_cell.length_a   1.000
_cell.length_b   1.000
_cell.length_c   1.000
_cell.angle_alpha   90.00
_cell.angle_beta   90.00
_cell.angle_gamma   90.00
#
_symmetry.space_group_name_H-M   'P 1'
#
loop_
_entity.id
_entity.type
_entity.pdbx_description
1 polymer ?
#
loop_
_entity_poly.entity_id
_entity_poly.type
_entity_poly.pdbx_seq_one_letter_code
_entity_poly.pdbx_strand_id
1 'polypeptide(L)' 'MPNLLCDSAIHVYENERPTAKTATQAPPHAPFEAYRAVQAALDLSRVVVSQPTAYGFDNSLILEARHTGLTSAASC' A
#
# COMPACT_ATOMS: atom_id res chain seq x y z
N MET A 1 -14.61 20.49 -13.61
CA MET A 1 -14.00 20.74 -12.28
C MET A 1 -12.94 19.67 -12.06
N PRO A 2 -11.80 19.95 -11.38
CA PRO A 2 -10.79 18.93 -11.16
C PRO A 2 -11.32 17.80 -10.27
N ASN A 3 -10.90 16.57 -10.57
CA ASN A 3 -11.24 15.41 -9.78
C ASN A 3 -10.50 15.43 -8.43
N LEU A 4 -11.25 15.44 -7.33
CA LEU A 4 -10.74 15.49 -5.96
C LEU A 4 -11.08 14.23 -5.16
N LEU A 5 -11.50 13.15 -5.81
CA LEU A 5 -11.83 11.90 -5.10
C LEU A 5 -10.59 11.31 -4.44
N CYS A 6 -10.76 10.91 -3.19
CA CYS A 6 -9.72 10.37 -2.35
C CYS A 6 -10.21 9.05 -1.76
N ASP A 7 -9.44 7.98 -1.97
CA ASP A 7 -9.63 6.74 -1.23
C ASP A 7 -8.94 6.87 0.12
N SER A 8 -9.70 6.73 1.20
CA SER A 8 -9.21 6.99 2.55
C SER A 8 -8.76 5.73 3.29
N ALA A 9 -8.94 4.53 2.72
CA ALA A 9 -8.77 3.29 3.46
C ALA A 9 -8.24 2.15 2.58
N ILE A 10 -6.93 2.15 2.34
CA ILE A 10 -6.25 1.00 1.73
C ILE A 10 -5.10 0.48 2.58
N HIS A 11 -4.74 -0.77 2.32
CA HIS A 11 -3.52 -1.41 2.79
C HIS A 11 -2.70 -1.88 1.59
N VAL A 12 -1.38 -1.96 1.78
CA VAL A 12 -0.46 -2.51 0.79
C VAL A 12 0.31 -3.66 1.41
N TYR A 13 0.55 -4.68 0.61
CA TYR A 13 1.22 -5.89 1.02
C TYR A 13 2.27 -6.31 -0.01
N GLU A 14 3.51 -6.44 0.44
CA GLU A 14 4.64 -6.97 -0.32
C GLU A 14 5.10 -8.31 0.28
N ASN A 15 5.53 -9.25 -0.56
CA ASN A 15 5.92 -10.59 -0.11
C ASN A 15 7.26 -10.59 0.62
N GLU A 16 8.12 -9.64 0.27
CA GLU A 16 9.47 -9.46 0.81
C GLU A 16 9.43 -8.88 2.24
N ARG A 17 8.26 -8.44 2.71
CA ARG A 17 8.11 -7.84 4.04
C ARG A 17 7.77 -8.89 5.08
N PRO A 18 8.58 -9.01 6.15
CA PRO A 18 8.28 -9.95 7.21
C PRO A 18 6.99 -9.55 7.93
N THR A 19 6.11 -10.52 8.16
CA THR A 19 4.91 -10.30 8.96
C THR A 19 5.26 -10.18 10.44
N ALA A 20 4.54 -9.32 11.16
CA ALA A 20 4.65 -9.21 12.61
C ALA A 20 4.26 -10.53 13.29
N LYS A 21 4.85 -10.81 14.46
CA LYS A 21 4.50 -11.99 15.28
C LYS A 21 3.03 -12.03 15.71
N THR A 22 2.36 -10.88 15.69
CA THR A 22 0.94 -10.70 16.01
C THR A 22 0.03 -10.88 14.80
N ALA A 23 0.58 -11.12 13.60
CA ALA A 23 -0.23 -11.33 12.40
C ALA A 23 -1.09 -12.58 12.56
N THR A 24 -2.40 -12.43 12.34
CA THR A 24 -3.36 -13.53 12.45
C THR A 24 -3.41 -14.41 11.20
N GLN A 25 -2.94 -13.89 10.07
CA GLN A 25 -2.91 -14.57 8.77
C GLN A 25 -1.83 -13.95 7.87
N ALA A 26 -1.35 -14.74 6.91
CA ALA A 26 -0.46 -14.23 5.88
C ALA A 26 -1.23 -13.30 4.92
N PRO A 27 -0.73 -12.09 4.62
CA PRO A 27 -1.39 -11.20 3.68
C PRO A 27 -1.24 -11.72 2.23
N PRO A 28 -2.20 -11.40 1.34
CA PRO A 28 -2.01 -11.62 -0.10
C PRO A 28 -0.94 -10.66 -0.65
N HIS A 29 -0.36 -10.98 -1.80
CA HIS A 29 0.50 -10.04 -2.52
C HIS A 29 -0.38 -8.95 -3.18
N ALA A 30 -0.27 -7.71 -2.70
CA ALA A 30 -1.05 -6.58 -3.18
C ALA A 30 -0.19 -5.30 -3.14
N PRO A 31 0.76 -5.16 -4.09
CA PRO A 31 1.66 -4.02 -4.15
C PRO A 31 0.94 -2.73 -4.56
N PHE A 32 1.58 -1.58 -4.34
CA PHE A 32 1.05 -0.28 -4.78
C PHE A 32 0.77 -0.21 -6.29
N GLU A 33 1.57 -0.91 -7.11
CA GLU A 33 1.38 -0.96 -8.55
C GLU A 33 0.02 -1.56 -8.92
N ALA A 34 -0.40 -2.63 -8.24
CA ALA A 34 -1.70 -3.24 -8.47
C ALA A 34 -2.85 -2.26 -8.15
N TYR A 35 -2.68 -1.42 -7.14
CA TYR A 35 -3.67 -0.41 -6.77
C TYR A 35 -3.86 0.67 -7.86
N ARG A 36 -2.86 0.93 -8.71
CA ARG A 36 -2.97 1.94 -9.79
C ARG A 36 -4.09 1.62 -10.78
N ALA A 37 -4.37 0.35 -11.03
CA ALA A 37 -5.48 -0.07 -11.87
C ALA A 37 -6.84 0.30 -11.24
N VAL A 38 -6.97 0.11 -9.93
CA VAL A 38 -8.17 0.53 -9.17
C VAL A 38 -8.31 2.04 -9.19
N GLN A 39 -7.21 2.76 -8.95
CA GLN A 39 -7.17 4.21 -8.95
C GLN A 39 -7.65 4.80 -10.29
N ALA A 40 -7.21 4.21 -11.42
CA ALA A 40 -7.63 4.62 -12.75
C ALA A 40 -9.10 4.26 -13.04
N ALA A 41 -9.54 3.07 -12.67
CA ALA A 41 -10.90 2.60 -12.93
C ALA A 41 -11.97 3.42 -12.18
N LEU A 42 -11.62 3.93 -10.99
CA LEU A 42 -12.51 4.70 -10.14
C LEU A 42 -12.34 6.22 -10.28
N ASP A 43 -11.44 6.68 -11.17
CA ASP A 43 -11.03 8.08 -11.29
C ASP A 43 -10.73 8.67 -9.90
N LEU A 44 -9.72 8.12 -9.21
CA LEU A 44 -9.27 8.59 -7.90
C LEU A 44 -7.99 9.41 -8.06
N SER A 45 -7.92 10.61 -7.47
CA SER A 45 -6.74 11.47 -7.57
C SER A 45 -5.82 11.39 -6.35
N ARG A 46 -6.31 10.86 -5.22
CA ARG A 46 -5.58 10.77 -3.95
C ARG A 46 -5.88 9.46 -3.23
N VAL A 47 -4.96 9.06 -2.36
CA VAL A 47 -5.11 7.88 -1.53
C VAL A 47 -4.46 8.08 -0.16
N VAL A 48 -5.07 7.53 0.88
CA VAL A 48 -4.51 7.39 2.23
C VAL A 48 -4.23 5.93 2.49
N VAL A 49 -2.97 5.63 2.80
CA VAL A 49 -2.50 4.27 3.07
C VAL A 49 -2.41 4.10 4.58
N SER A 50 -3.17 3.13 5.11
CA SER A 50 -3.11 2.78 6.53
C SER A 50 -2.15 1.63 6.75
N GLN A 51 -1.38 1.68 7.85
CA GLN A 51 -0.51 0.59 8.26
C GLN A 51 -1.32 -0.68 8.51
N PRO A 52 -1.06 -1.79 7.79
CA PRO A 52 -1.76 -3.04 8.06
C PRO A 52 -1.22 -3.69 9.33
N THR A 53 -2.12 -4.32 10.09
CA THR A 53 -1.75 -5.09 11.29
C THR A 53 -0.81 -6.26 10.99
N ALA A 54 -0.79 -6.75 9.75
CA ALA A 54 0.13 -7.78 9.27
C ALA A 54 1.61 -7.41 9.45
N TYR A 55 1.97 -6.11 9.43
CA TYR A 55 3.33 -5.61 9.66
C TYR A 55 3.51 -4.96 11.05
N GLY A 56 2.45 -4.91 11.87
CA GLY A 56 2.51 -4.34 13.21
C GLY A 56 3.01 -2.89 13.20
N PHE A 57 4.05 -2.59 13.98
CA PHE A 57 4.65 -1.26 14.06
C PHE A 57 5.77 -1.00 13.02
N ASP A 58 6.10 -1.98 12.18
CA ASP A 58 7.06 -1.79 11.10
C ASP A 58 6.40 -1.06 9.92
N ASN A 59 6.58 0.26 9.88
CA ASN A 59 6.03 1.14 8.85
C ASN A 59 6.99 1.34 7.67
N SER A 60 8.10 0.60 7.59
CA SER A 60 9.14 0.79 6.56
C SER A 60 8.57 0.75 5.15
N LEU A 61 7.69 -0.21 4.86
CA LEU A 61 7.05 -0.36 3.54
C LEU A 61 6.31 0.91 3.10
N ILE A 62 5.47 1.49 3.96
CA ILE A 62 4.68 2.69 3.62
C ILE A 62 5.58 3.92 3.48
N LEU A 63 6.60 4.02 4.33
CA LEU A 63 7.56 5.13 4.29
C LEU A 63 8.40 5.09 3.01
N GLU A 64 8.87 3.92 2.60
CA GLU A 64 9.61 3.73 1.35
C GLU A 64 8.75 4.11 0.13
N ALA A 65 7.51 3.64 0.08
CA ALA A 65 6.58 3.99 -1.00
C ALA A 65 6.32 5.49 -1.11
N ARG A 66 6.31 6.22 0.02
CA ARG A 66 6.21 7.68 0.01
C ARG A 66 7.42 8.36 -0.65
N HIS A 67 8.61 7.79 -0.51
CA HIS A 67 9.84 8.30 -1.11
C HIS A 67 9.97 7.95 -2.60
N THR A 68 9.50 6.76 -3.02
CA THR A 68 9.62 6.27 -4.41
C THR A 68 8.43 6.62 -5.31
N GLY A 69 7.40 7.29 -4.77
CA GLY A 69 6.23 7.71 -5.54
C GLY A 69 5.20 6.59 -5.77
N LEU A 70 4.98 5.74 -4.76
CA LEU A 70 4.03 4.62 -4.78
C LEU A 70 4.36 3.57 -5.84
N THR A 71 5.65 3.30 -6.03
CA THR A 71 6.14 2.15 -6.80
C THR A 71 6.60 1.07 -5.82
N SER A 72 6.35 -0.20 -6.18
CA SER A 72 6.95 -1.32 -5.46
C SER A 72 8.47 -1.13 -5.46
N ALA A 73 9.10 -1.35 -4.30
CA ALA A 73 10.54 -1.43 -4.21
C ALA A 73 10.98 -2.76 -4.85
N ALA A 74 10.99 -2.81 -6.19
CA ALA A 74 11.59 -3.92 -6.91
C ALA A 74 13.08 -4.01 -6.52
N SER A 75 13.47 -5.23 -6.18
CA SER A 75 14.65 -5.62 -5.41
C SER A 75 15.99 -5.07 -5.91
N CYS A 76 16.89 -4.80 -4.95
CA CYS A 76 18.33 -4.98 -5.10
C CYS A 76 18.71 -6.29 -4.41
#